data_AF-A0A173YT70-F1
#
_entry.id   AF-A0A173YT70-F1
#
_cell.length_a   1.000
_cell.length_b   1.000
_cell.length_c   1.000
_cell.angle_alpha   90.00
_cell.angle_beta   90.00
_cell.angle_gamma   90.00
#
_symmetry.space_group_name_H-M   'P 1'
#
loop_
_entity.id
_entity.type
_entity.pdbx_description
1 polymer ?
#
loop_
_entity_poly.entity_id
_entity_poly.type
_entity_poly.pdbx_seq_one_letter_code
_entity_poly.pdbx_strand_id
1 'polypeptide(L)'
;MKRVFHWLDENLEEFLLVIGLIAMTLIMGIQVFCRYVLGMSLSWSEELTRYIFIWCGFLSVSYCSKKCLSIKIEQFVAIFPRRGKAIFKIVNHTFELIFFIYMIPFAFSYMMSSVKSGQLSPACKIPMYFIQAAPLVSFVLVAFRVLQRWMIEFRVARGENVFDPAHPERNTPESFIEANAGADNTTENALNAGIDNRIHTIKNSNEEER
;
A
#
# COMPACT_ATOMS: atom_id res chain seq x y z
N MET A 1 4.15 28.36 -0.68
CA MET A 1 2.94 27.68 -0.15
C MET A 1 2.57 26.40 -0.92
N LYS A 2 2.41 26.39 -2.26
CA LYS A 2 2.01 25.18 -3.01
C LYS A 2 2.90 23.94 -2.78
N ARG A 3 4.22 24.12 -2.66
CA ARG A 3 5.16 23.00 -2.35
C ARG A 3 4.98 22.40 -0.95
N VAL A 4 4.62 23.22 0.05
CA VAL A 4 4.46 22.76 1.44
C VAL A 4 3.16 21.96 1.56
N PHE A 5 2.07 22.41 0.94
CA PHE A 5 0.81 21.65 0.92
C PHE A 5 0.97 20.32 0.19
N HIS A 6 1.67 20.31 -0.95
CA HIS A 6 1.91 19.07 -1.69
C HIS A 6 2.79 18.08 -0.91
N TRP A 7 3.84 18.57 -0.25
CA TRP A 7 4.69 17.76 0.62
C TRP A 7 3.93 17.21 1.84
N LEU A 8 3.02 18.02 2.40
CA LEU A 8 2.20 17.62 3.54
C LEU A 8 1.17 16.57 3.13
N ASP A 9 0.52 16.71 1.98
CA ASP A 9 -0.37 15.66 1.42
C ASP A 9 0.39 14.36 1.19
N GLU A 10 1.63 14.44 0.69
CA GLU A 10 2.45 13.25 0.50
C GLU A 10 2.83 12.60 1.83
N ASN A 11 3.23 13.37 2.84
CA ASN A 11 3.82 12.86 4.08
C ASN A 11 2.90 12.99 5.31
N LEU A 12 1.60 13.21 5.10
CA LEU A 12 0.62 13.40 6.17
C LEU A 12 0.64 12.25 7.18
N GLU A 13 0.68 11.01 6.68
CA GLU A 13 0.72 9.80 7.52
C GLU A 13 1.96 9.78 8.42
N GLU A 14 3.13 10.10 7.88
CA GLU A 14 4.39 10.13 8.63
C GLU A 14 4.35 11.21 9.71
N PHE A 15 3.87 12.40 9.34
CA PHE A 15 3.73 13.52 10.25
C PHE A 15 2.76 13.22 11.40
N LEU A 16 1.60 12.62 11.11
CA LEU A 16 0.62 12.21 12.12
C LEU A 16 1.17 11.14 13.06
N LEU A 17 1.93 10.17 12.55
CA LEU A 17 2.57 9.13 13.36
C LEU A 17 3.61 9.71 14.31
N VAL A 18 4.46 10.64 13.84
CA VAL A 18 5.48 11.30 14.66
C VAL A 18 4.82 12.13 15.77
N ILE A 19 3.81 12.92 15.43
CA ILE A 19 3.06 13.71 16.44
C ILE A 19 2.39 12.79 17.45
N GLY A 20 1.75 11.71 17.00
CA GLY A 20 1.11 10.74 17.88
C GLY A 20 2.09 10.11 18.86
N LEU A 21 3.28 9.73 18.39
CA LEU A 21 4.34 9.18 19.24
C LEU A 21 4.82 10.20 20.29
N ILE A 22 5.11 11.44 19.88
CA ILE A 22 5.51 12.52 20.81
C ILE A 22 4.41 12.75 21.86
N ALA A 23 3.14 12.83 21.43
CA ALA A 23 2.01 13.03 22.33
C ALA A 23 1.91 11.90 23.36
N MET A 24 2.02 10.64 22.94
CA MET A 24 2.01 9.49 23.85
C MET A 24 3.17 9.55 24.86
N THR A 25 4.38 9.86 24.40
CA THR A 25 5.56 9.99 25.27
C THR A 25 5.36 11.10 26.31
N LEU A 26 4.83 12.25 25.91
CA LEU A 26 4.57 13.36 26.83
C LEU A 26 3.47 13.02 27.85
N ILE A 27 2.35 12.44 27.40
CA ILE A 27 1.23 12.05 28.29
C ILE A 27 1.72 11.04 29.34
N MET A 28 2.45 10.01 28.91
CA MET A 28 3.00 9.02 29.84
C MET A 28 4.07 9.60 30.75
N GLY A 29 4.90 10.53 30.25
CA GLY A 29 5.87 11.26 31.06
C GLY A 29 5.21 12.10 32.16
N ILE A 30 4.14 12.82 31.83
CA ILE A 30 3.32 13.59 32.78
C ILE A 30 2.69 12.64 33.81
N GLN A 31 2.15 11.50 33.36
CA GLN A 31 1.56 10.50 34.25
C GLN A 31 2.57 9.97 35.28
N VAL A 32 3.79 9.65 34.83
CA VAL A 32 4.89 9.22 35.71
C VAL A 32 5.25 10.33 36.69
N PHE A 33 5.42 11.57 36.23
CA PHE A 33 5.70 12.71 37.10
C PHE A 33 4.63 12.90 38.17
N CYS A 34 3.35 12.94 37.79
CA CYS A 34 2.24 13.09 38.73
C CYS A 34 2.17 11.95 39.74
N ARG A 35 2.47 10.71 39.31
CA ARG A 35 2.44 9.55 40.19
C ARG A 35 3.53 9.58 41.25
N TYR A 36 4.76 9.94 40.87
CA TYR A 36 5.90 9.87 41.77
C TYR A 36 6.17 11.18 42.53
N VAL A 37 5.82 12.33 41.97
CA VAL A 37 6.06 13.64 42.60
C VAL A 37 4.82 14.15 43.32
N LEU A 38 3.65 14.07 42.69
CA LEU A 38 2.39 14.59 43.25
C LEU A 38 1.58 13.54 44.01
N GLY A 39 1.96 12.26 43.94
CA GLY A 39 1.23 11.15 44.55
C GLY A 39 -0.17 10.90 43.97
N MET A 40 -0.49 11.48 42.81
CA MET A 40 -1.79 11.38 42.16
C MET A 40 -1.74 10.50 40.91
N SER A 41 -2.77 9.69 40.68
CA SER A 41 -2.91 8.86 39.47
C SER A 41 -3.94 9.46 38.52
N LEU A 42 -3.51 9.81 37.30
CA LEU A 42 -4.41 10.28 36.25
C LEU A 42 -4.93 9.07 35.46
N SER A 43 -6.16 8.64 35.72
CA SER A 43 -6.74 7.49 35.02
C SER A 43 -7.03 7.77 33.53
N TRP A 44 -7.30 9.02 33.18
CA TRP A 44 -7.60 9.44 31.80
C TRP A 44 -6.38 9.39 30.87
N SER A 45 -5.15 9.52 31.41
CA SER A 45 -3.93 9.55 30.59
C SER A 45 -3.63 8.19 29.97
N GLU A 46 -3.94 7.10 30.68
CA GLU A 46 -3.80 5.74 30.16
C GLU A 46 -4.82 5.47 29.03
N GLU A 47 -6.08 5.87 29.22
CA GLU A 47 -7.11 5.77 28.17
C GLU A 47 -6.71 6.56 26.92
N LEU A 48 -6.31 7.83 27.10
CA LEU A 48 -5.96 8.70 25.98
C LEU A 48 -4.75 8.17 25.21
N THR A 49 -3.72 7.70 25.91
CA THR A 49 -2.52 7.10 25.29
C THR A 49 -2.89 5.88 24.46
N ARG A 50 -3.77 5.02 24.97
CA ARG A 50 -4.28 3.85 24.24
C ARG A 50 -5.04 4.25 22.98
N TYR A 51 -5.79 5.35 23.03
CA TYR A 51 -6.59 5.83 21.90
C TYR A 51 -5.70 6.40 20.79
N ILE A 52 -4.68 7.18 21.15
CA ILE A 52 -3.67 7.67 20.21
C ILE A 52 -2.91 6.48 19.61
N PHE A 53 -2.57 5.46 20.41
CA PHE A 53 -1.92 4.25 19.94
C PHE A 53 -2.74 3.50 18.90
N ILE A 54 -4.06 3.34 19.11
CA ILE A 54 -4.96 2.70 18.13
C ILE A 54 -4.95 3.47 16.80
N TRP A 55 -5.08 4.79 16.86
CA TRP A 55 -5.01 5.64 15.66
C TRP A 55 -3.67 5.52 14.95
N CYS A 56 -2.56 5.54 15.67
CA CYS A 56 -1.23 5.37 15.10
C CYS A 56 -1.06 3.98 14.48
N GLY A 57 -1.54 2.92 15.15
CA GLY A 57 -1.49 1.56 14.64
C GLY A 57 -2.18 1.43 13.29
N PHE A 58 -3.39 1.97 13.17
CA PHE A 58 -4.14 1.97 11.91
C PHE A 58 -3.50 2.86 10.83
N LEU A 59 -3.06 4.09 11.16
CA LEU A 59 -2.35 4.95 10.22
C LEU A 59 -1.02 4.34 9.74
N SER A 60 -0.35 3.56 10.58
CA SER A 60 0.91 2.88 10.22
C SER A 60 0.72 1.86 9.10
N VAL A 61 -0.45 1.21 8.99
CA VAL A 61 -0.74 0.26 7.91
C VAL A 61 -0.73 0.98 6.56
N SER A 62 -1.36 2.15 6.48
CA SER A 62 -1.34 2.98 5.27
C SER A 62 0.06 3.45 4.91
N TYR A 63 0.82 3.91 5.91
CA TYR A 63 2.21 4.33 5.73
C TYR A 63 3.12 3.19 5.23
N CYS A 64 2.99 1.99 5.81
CA CYS A 64 3.74 0.81 5.39
C CYS A 64 3.39 0.38 3.96
N SER A 65 2.12 0.47 3.58
CA SER A 65 1.66 0.20 2.21
C SER A 65 2.24 1.23 1.22
N LYS A 66 2.27 2.53 1.58
CA LYS A 66 2.96 3.58 0.80
C LYS A 66 4.44 3.25 0.56
N LYS A 67 5.15 2.82 1.61
CA LYS A 67 6.57 2.46 1.53
C LYS A 67 6.83 1.07 0.93
N CYS A 68 5.79 0.29 0.62
CA CYS A 68 5.86 -1.13 0.22
C CYS A 68 6.82 -1.97 1.07
N LEU A 69 6.69 -1.92 2.38
CA LEU A 69 7.57 -2.67 3.27
C LEU A 69 7.29 -4.19 3.30
N SER A 70 6.77 -4.79 2.24
CA SER A 70 6.57 -6.24 2.09
C SER A 70 7.88 -6.93 1.68
N ILE A 71 8.88 -6.85 2.56
CA ILE A 71 10.27 -7.28 2.37
C ILE A 71 10.36 -8.73 1.83
N LYS A 72 9.50 -9.64 2.33
CA LYS A 72 9.52 -11.06 1.93
C LYS A 72 9.11 -11.27 0.46
N ILE A 73 8.13 -10.53 -0.01
CA ILE A 73 7.67 -10.62 -1.40
C ILE A 73 8.71 -9.95 -2.30
N GLU A 74 9.31 -8.84 -1.87
CA GLU A 74 10.33 -8.14 -2.64
C GLU A 74 11.59 -8.99 -2.89
N GLN A 75 12.07 -9.74 -1.89
CA GLN A 75 13.20 -10.65 -2.07
C GLN A 75 12.90 -11.80 -3.05
N PHE A 76 11.71 -12.38 -2.98
CA PHE A 76 11.30 -13.44 -3.90
C PHE A 76 11.12 -12.90 -5.33
N VAL A 77 10.50 -11.74 -5.45
CA VAL A 77 10.26 -11.06 -6.73
C VAL A 77 11.57 -10.51 -7.32
N ALA A 78 12.60 -10.26 -6.53
CA ALA A 78 13.89 -9.75 -7.00
C ALA A 78 14.58 -10.66 -8.01
N ILE A 79 14.26 -11.97 -8.01
CA ILE A 79 14.84 -12.99 -8.89
C ILE A 79 14.30 -12.91 -10.34
N PHE A 80 13.12 -12.32 -10.55
CA PHE A 80 12.47 -12.28 -11.87
C PHE A 80 12.95 -11.08 -12.72
N PRO A 81 12.86 -11.13 -14.06
CA PRO A 81 13.10 -9.96 -14.91
C PRO A 81 12.03 -8.88 -14.70
N ARG A 82 12.31 -7.63 -15.10
CA ARG A 82 11.48 -6.44 -14.78
C ARG A 82 9.97 -6.60 -15.01
N ARG A 83 9.56 -7.25 -16.11
CA ARG A 83 8.14 -7.52 -16.43
C ARG A 83 7.50 -8.55 -15.50
N GLY A 84 8.22 -9.64 -15.20
CA GLY A 84 7.78 -10.64 -14.23
C GLY A 84 7.61 -10.03 -12.84
N LYS A 85 8.51 -9.11 -12.45
CA LYS A 85 8.38 -8.38 -11.19
C LYS A 85 7.12 -7.50 -11.14
N ALA A 86 6.79 -6.81 -12.24
CA ALA A 86 5.61 -5.96 -12.32
C ALA A 86 4.32 -6.78 -12.23
N ILE A 87 4.22 -7.91 -12.97
CA ILE A 87 3.04 -8.78 -12.94
C ILE A 87 2.79 -9.36 -11.54
N PHE A 88 3.83 -9.88 -10.89
CA PHE A 88 3.69 -10.45 -9.54
C PHE A 88 3.24 -9.41 -8.52
N LYS A 89 3.76 -8.18 -8.64
CA LYS A 89 3.31 -7.06 -7.82
C LYS A 89 1.86 -6.68 -8.11
N ILE A 90 1.43 -6.60 -9.37
CA ILE A 90 0.02 -6.32 -9.72
C ILE A 90 -0.90 -7.33 -9.04
N VAL A 91 -0.57 -8.62 -9.11
CA VAL A 91 -1.35 -9.69 -8.46
C VAL A 91 -1.43 -9.45 -6.96
N ASN A 92 -0.30 -9.19 -6.29
CA ASN A 92 -0.27 -8.92 -4.85
C ASN A 92 -1.12 -7.68 -4.46
N HIS A 93 -0.94 -6.56 -5.17
CA HIS A 93 -1.72 -5.34 -4.93
C HIS A 93 -3.21 -5.55 -5.22
N THR A 94 -3.57 -6.44 -6.15
CA THR A 94 -4.96 -6.79 -6.43
C THR A 94 -5.59 -7.51 -5.24
N PHE A 95 -4.90 -8.50 -4.66
CA PHE A 95 -5.37 -9.18 -3.45
C PHE A 95 -5.47 -8.23 -2.26
N GLU A 96 -4.47 -7.37 -2.06
CA GLU A 96 -4.47 -6.35 -1.01
C GLU A 96 -5.66 -5.39 -1.17
N LEU A 97 -5.90 -4.90 -2.39
CA LEU A 97 -7.00 -3.99 -2.71
C LEU A 97 -8.37 -4.64 -2.45
N ILE A 98 -8.57 -5.88 -2.92
CA ILE A 98 -9.81 -6.64 -2.68
C ILE A 98 -10.05 -6.81 -1.18
N PHE A 99 -9.02 -7.20 -0.43
CA PHE A 99 -9.09 -7.40 1.01
C PHE A 99 -9.52 -6.12 1.73
N PHE A 100 -8.87 -4.98 1.46
CA PHE A 100 -9.20 -3.73 2.14
C PHE A 100 -10.57 -3.18 1.72
N ILE A 101 -10.96 -3.28 0.45
CA ILE A 101 -12.31 -2.89 0.00
C ILE A 101 -13.37 -3.74 0.68
N TYR A 102 -13.14 -5.06 0.78
CA TYR A 102 -14.05 -5.97 1.47
C TYR A 102 -14.21 -5.65 2.97
N MET A 103 -13.15 -5.17 3.62
CA MET A 103 -13.16 -4.82 5.05
C MET A 103 -13.86 -3.48 5.38
N ILE A 104 -13.97 -2.55 4.42
CA ILE A 104 -14.64 -1.24 4.62
C ILE A 104 -16.08 -1.37 5.19
N PRO A 105 -17.00 -2.18 4.62
CA PRO A 105 -18.35 -2.30 5.18
C PRO A 105 -18.37 -2.86 6.61
N PHE A 106 -17.44 -3.76 6.96
CA PHE A 106 -17.31 -4.27 8.32
C PHE A 106 -16.83 -3.19 9.29
N ALA A 107 -15.83 -2.40 8.89
CA ALA A 107 -15.35 -1.28 9.69
C ALA A 107 -16.43 -0.21 9.90
N PHE A 108 -17.22 0.07 8.85
CA PHE A 108 -18.34 1.00 8.95
C PHE A 108 -19.45 0.47 9.88
N SER A 109 -19.82 -0.81 9.75
CA SER A 109 -20.81 -1.46 10.63
C SER A 109 -20.35 -1.46 12.09
N TYR A 110 -19.06 -1.74 12.32
CA TYR A 110 -18.44 -1.70 13.65
C TYR A 110 -18.56 -0.31 14.28
N MET A 111 -18.11 0.73 13.57
CA MET A 111 -18.25 2.13 14.01
C MET A 111 -19.71 2.51 14.29
N MET A 112 -20.63 2.16 13.39
CA MET A 112 -22.06 2.49 13.51
C MET A 112 -22.70 1.78 14.71
N SER A 113 -22.24 0.59 15.07
CA SER A 113 -22.70 -0.12 16.28
C SER A 113 -22.41 0.70 17.54
N SER A 114 -21.22 1.32 17.64
CA SER A 114 -20.90 2.22 18.75
C SER A 114 -21.65 3.54 18.73
N VAL A 115 -22.05 4.05 17.56
CA VAL A 115 -22.90 5.24 17.46
C VAL A 115 -24.29 4.91 18.03
N LYS A 116 -24.87 3.76 17.65
CA LYS A 116 -26.19 3.33 18.11
C LYS A 116 -26.23 3.01 19.60
N SER A 117 -25.17 2.42 20.15
CA SER A 117 -25.10 2.10 21.58
C SER A 117 -24.83 3.32 22.47
N GLY A 118 -24.39 4.45 21.90
CA GLY A 118 -24.04 5.65 22.67
C GLY A 118 -22.88 5.41 23.64
N GLN A 119 -22.03 4.42 23.36
CA GLN A 119 -20.98 3.98 24.29
C GLN A 119 -19.94 5.08 24.50
N LEU A 120 -19.74 5.45 25.77
CA LEU A 120 -18.73 6.42 26.21
C LEU A 120 -17.54 5.71 26.89
N SER A 121 -16.37 6.33 26.84
CA SER A 121 -15.21 5.82 27.57
C SER A 121 -15.39 5.94 29.08
N PRO A 122 -14.86 4.98 29.87
CA PRO A 122 -15.03 4.97 31.32
C PRO A 122 -14.43 6.19 32.04
N ALA A 123 -13.21 6.60 31.71
CA ALA A 123 -12.54 7.72 32.38
C ALA A 123 -12.77 9.05 31.67
N CYS A 124 -12.54 9.12 30.35
CA CYS A 124 -12.63 10.37 29.61
C CYS A 124 -14.04 10.77 29.17
N LYS A 125 -15.03 9.85 29.26
CA LYS A 125 -16.38 10.01 28.71
C LYS A 125 -16.40 10.42 27.22
N ILE A 126 -15.39 10.00 26.46
CA ILE A 126 -15.28 10.27 25.03
C ILE A 126 -16.15 9.25 24.29
N PRO A 127 -16.91 9.65 23.26
CA PRO A 127 -17.67 8.70 22.44
C PRO A 127 -16.76 7.69 21.73
N MET A 128 -17.06 6.41 21.87
CA MET A 128 -16.22 5.34 21.32
C MET A 128 -16.20 5.26 19.79
N TYR A 129 -17.18 5.85 19.12
CA TYR A 129 -17.21 5.90 17.67
C TYR A 129 -15.98 6.60 17.08
N PHE A 130 -15.36 7.55 17.79
CA PHE A 130 -14.13 8.20 17.34
C PHE A 130 -12.97 7.21 17.20
N ILE A 131 -12.88 6.22 18.09
CA ILE A 131 -11.81 5.23 18.05
C ILE A 131 -12.13 4.14 17.04
N GLN A 132 -13.40 3.74 17.00
CA GLN A 132 -13.86 2.73 16.06
C GLN A 132 -13.92 3.23 14.61
N ALA A 133 -13.79 4.54 14.39
CA ALA A 133 -13.57 5.12 13.08
C ALA A 133 -12.14 4.90 12.55
N ALA A 134 -11.15 4.66 13.42
CA ALA A 134 -9.75 4.49 13.00
C ALA A 134 -9.54 3.35 11.97
N PRO A 135 -10.11 2.14 12.14
CA PRO A 135 -10.07 1.10 11.11
C PRO A 135 -10.68 1.55 9.78
N LEU A 136 -11.82 2.24 9.80
CA LEU A 136 -12.50 2.70 8.58
C LEU A 136 -11.62 3.69 7.81
N VAL A 137 -11.07 4.69 8.51
CA VAL A 137 -10.17 5.69 7.90
C VAL A 137 -8.94 5.01 7.32
N SER A 138 -8.32 4.08 8.05
CA SER A 138 -7.16 3.34 7.57
C SER A 138 -7.47 2.49 6.34
N PHE A 139 -8.56 1.74 6.33
CA PHE A 139 -8.88 0.87 5.18
C PHE A 139 -9.16 1.68 3.91
N VAL A 140 -9.84 2.83 4.05
CA VAL A 140 -10.04 3.75 2.93
C VAL A 140 -8.71 4.33 2.42
N LEU A 141 -7.83 4.78 3.33
CA LEU A 141 -6.52 5.31 2.96
C LEU A 141 -5.64 4.24 2.29
N VAL A 142 -5.56 3.03 2.86
CA VAL A 142 -4.80 1.92 2.27
C VAL A 142 -5.34 1.56 0.90
N ALA A 143 -6.66 1.41 0.74
CA ALA A 143 -7.26 1.11 -0.56
C ALA A 143 -6.89 2.16 -1.62
N PHE A 144 -6.89 3.45 -1.26
CA PHE A 144 -6.46 4.52 -2.14
C PHE A 144 -4.97 4.42 -2.52
N ARG A 145 -4.08 4.19 -1.54
CA ARG A 145 -2.62 4.03 -1.76
C ARG A 145 -2.31 2.82 -2.64
N VAL A 146 -2.93 1.69 -2.36
CA VAL A 146 -2.76 0.45 -3.13
C VAL A 146 -3.26 0.65 -4.56
N LEU A 147 -4.38 1.35 -4.75
CA LEU A 147 -4.91 1.65 -6.09
C LEU A 147 -3.97 2.57 -6.88
N GLN A 148 -3.42 3.61 -6.26
CA GLN A 148 -2.40 4.47 -6.89
C GLN A 148 -1.20 3.63 -7.38
N ARG A 149 -0.75 2.70 -6.54
CA ARG A 149 0.41 1.86 -6.86
C ARG A 149 0.12 0.80 -7.91
N TRP A 150 -1.07 0.21 -7.83
CA TRP A 150 -1.57 -0.73 -8.83
C TRP A 150 -1.61 -0.08 -10.22
N MET A 151 -2.06 1.17 -10.33
CA MET A 151 -2.04 1.91 -11.60
C MET A 151 -0.62 2.13 -12.14
N ILE A 152 0.37 2.40 -11.28
CA ILE A 152 1.78 2.58 -11.69
C ILE A 152 2.34 1.25 -12.21
N GLU A 153 2.22 0.17 -11.44
CA GLU A 153 2.73 -1.14 -11.82
C GLU A 153 2.02 -1.69 -13.08
N PHE A 154 0.73 -1.41 -13.26
CA PHE A 154 -0.01 -1.75 -14.48
C PHE A 154 0.55 -1.07 -15.73
N ARG A 155 0.93 0.21 -15.63
CA ARG A 155 1.60 0.92 -16.74
C ARG A 155 2.97 0.33 -17.05
N VAL A 156 3.74 0.00 -16.02
CA VAL A 156 5.06 -0.67 -16.18
C VAL A 156 4.90 -2.06 -16.84
N ALA A 157 3.86 -2.82 -16.48
CA ALA A 157 3.59 -4.12 -17.10
C ALA A 157 3.20 -4.01 -18.59
N ARG A 158 2.59 -2.90 -19.01
CA ARG A 158 2.31 -2.61 -20.44
C ARG A 158 3.56 -2.17 -21.22
N GLY A 159 4.72 -2.05 -20.58
CA GLY A 159 5.97 -1.61 -21.22
C GLY A 159 6.14 -0.10 -21.30
N GLU A 160 5.33 0.68 -20.58
CA GLU A 160 5.54 2.13 -20.50
C GLU A 160 6.68 2.46 -19.52
N ASN A 161 7.56 3.39 -19.93
CA ASN A 161 8.66 3.87 -19.10
C ASN A 161 8.13 4.87 -18.06
N VAL A 162 7.54 4.34 -16.97
CA VAL A 162 7.01 5.14 -15.86
C VAL A 162 8.04 5.19 -14.74
N PHE A 163 8.26 6.39 -14.19
CA PHE A 163 9.06 6.60 -12.99
C PHE A 163 8.37 5.94 -11.79
N ASP A 164 9.02 4.94 -11.19
CA ASP A 164 8.58 4.28 -9.97
C ASP A 164 9.29 4.92 -8.77
N PRO A 165 8.64 5.81 -8.01
CA PRO A 165 9.27 6.49 -6.87
C PRO A 165 9.63 5.53 -5.72
N ALA A 166 9.06 4.33 -5.70
CA ALA A 166 9.26 3.39 -4.61
C ALA A 166 10.29 2.30 -4.92
N HIS A 167 10.67 2.12 -6.18
CA HIS A 167 11.73 1.19 -6.63
C HIS A 167 12.72 1.94 -7.54
N PRO A 168 13.59 2.79 -6.96
CA PRO A 168 14.48 3.66 -7.71
C PRO A 168 15.43 2.91 -8.65
N GLU A 169 15.77 1.66 -8.36
CA GLU A 169 16.59 0.79 -9.20
C GLU A 169 15.95 0.47 -10.56
N ARG A 170 14.61 0.55 -10.66
CA ARG A 170 13.86 0.38 -11.92
C ARG A 170 13.83 1.63 -12.80
N ASN A 171 14.34 2.76 -12.31
CA ASN A 171 14.39 4.01 -13.06
C ASN A 171 15.73 4.19 -13.81
N THR A 172 16.58 3.16 -13.83
CA THR A 172 17.88 3.18 -14.51
C THR A 172 17.75 2.95 -16.02
N PRO A 173 18.59 3.58 -16.87
CA PRO A 173 18.56 3.38 -18.32
C PRO A 173 18.65 1.91 -18.74
N GLU A 174 19.52 1.13 -18.07
CA GLU A 174 19.72 -0.30 -18.33
C GLU A 174 18.44 -1.10 -18.14
N SER A 175 17.70 -0.83 -17.06
CA SER A 175 16.44 -1.51 -16.79
C SER A 175 15.36 -1.22 -17.85
N PHE A 176 15.41 -0.07 -18.52
CA PHE A 176 14.51 0.26 -19.63
C PHE A 176 14.93 -0.45 -20.93
N ILE A 177 16.24 -0.55 -21.17
CA ILE A 177 16.80 -1.29 -22.31
C ILE A 177 16.47 -2.79 -22.18
N GLU A 178 16.65 -3.38 -21.01
CA GLU A 178 16.30 -4.79 -20.73
C GLU A 178 14.80 -5.07 -20.94
N ALA A 179 13.94 -4.14 -20.50
CA ALA A 179 12.50 -4.25 -20.71
C ALA A 179 12.10 -4.19 -22.18
N ASN A 180 12.81 -3.43 -23.01
CA ASN A 180 12.55 -3.31 -24.44
C ASN A 180 13.16 -4.48 -25.24
N ALA A 181 14.36 -4.94 -24.88
CA ALA A 181 15.02 -6.10 -25.49
C ALA A 181 14.19 -7.38 -25.32
N GLY A 182 13.53 -7.57 -24.16
CA GLY A 182 12.59 -8.67 -23.96
C GLY A 182 11.32 -8.58 -24.84
N ALA A 183 10.89 -7.38 -25.23
CA ALA A 183 9.78 -7.19 -26.17
C ALA A 183 10.19 -7.57 -27.60
N ASP A 184 11.35 -7.09 -28.05
CA ASP A 184 11.85 -7.38 -29.40
C ASP A 184 12.04 -8.87 -29.60
N ASN A 185 12.67 -9.58 -28.64
CA ASN A 185 12.85 -11.03 -28.73
C ASN A 185 11.52 -11.79 -28.80
N THR A 186 10.47 -11.32 -28.11
CA THR A 186 9.15 -11.97 -28.15
C THR A 186 8.47 -11.73 -29.51
N THR A 187 8.65 -10.54 -30.08
CA THR A 187 8.07 -10.14 -31.37
C THR A 187 8.78 -10.84 -32.52
N GLU A 188 10.11 -10.95 -32.45
CA GLU A 188 10.95 -11.66 -33.41
C GLU A 188 10.67 -13.16 -33.41
N ASN A 189 10.55 -13.79 -32.23
CA ASN A 189 10.16 -15.19 -32.11
C ASN A 189 8.75 -15.47 -32.66
N ALA A 190 7.78 -14.58 -32.41
CA ALA A 190 6.44 -14.69 -32.97
C ALA A 190 6.41 -14.53 -34.49
N LEU A 191 7.25 -13.63 -35.04
CA LEU A 191 7.40 -13.42 -36.47
C LEU A 191 8.02 -14.65 -37.15
N ASN A 192 9.10 -15.19 -36.58
CA ASN A 192 9.79 -16.38 -37.09
C ASN A 192 8.87 -17.61 -37.06
N ALA A 193 8.12 -17.83 -35.98
CA ALA A 193 7.13 -18.90 -35.92
C ALA A 193 6.01 -18.76 -36.97
N GLY A 194 5.59 -17.52 -37.27
CA GLY A 194 4.63 -17.24 -38.34
C GLY A 194 5.18 -17.52 -39.75
N ILE A 195 6.46 -17.23 -39.96
CA ILE A 195 7.17 -17.54 -41.22
C ILE A 195 7.28 -19.06 -41.41
N ASP A 196 7.73 -19.79 -40.39
CA ASP A 196 7.87 -21.24 -40.43
C ASP A 196 6.54 -21.93 -40.74
N ASN A 197 5.45 -21.47 -40.11
CA ASN A 197 4.12 -22.03 -40.35
C ASN A 197 3.62 -21.78 -41.78
N ARG A 198 3.93 -20.60 -42.35
CA ARG A 198 3.66 -20.30 -43.77
C ARG A 198 4.47 -21.18 -44.71
N ILE A 199 5.76 -21.40 -44.42
CA ILE A 199 6.62 -22.28 -45.22
C ILE A 199 6.07 -23.71 -45.19
N HIS A 200 5.67 -24.21 -44.02
CA HIS A 200 5.06 -25.53 -43.88
C HIS A 200 3.76 -25.67 -44.67
N THR A 201 2.91 -24.63 -44.65
CA THR A 201 1.64 -24.63 -45.39
C THR A 201 1.87 -24.69 -46.91
N ILE A 202 2.81 -23.89 -47.42
CA ILE A 202 3.18 -23.87 -48.85
C ILE A 202 3.80 -25.21 -49.29
N LYS A 203 4.59 -25.84 -48.41
CA LYS A 203 5.23 -27.12 -48.72
C LYS A 203 4.20 -28.25 -48.83
N ASN A 204 3.23 -28.30 -47.91
CA ASN A 204 2.16 -29.29 -47.94
C ASN A 204 1.21 -29.07 -49.13
N SER A 205 0.90 -27.83 -49.52
CA SER A 205 0.07 -27.57 -50.70
C SER A 205 0.72 -28.02 -52.01
N ASN A 206 2.06 -27.92 -52.10
CA ASN A 206 2.81 -28.38 -53.27
C ASN A 206 2.97 -29.91 -53.33
N GLU A 207 2.84 -30.61 -52.20
CA GLU A 207 2.83 -32.08 -52.14
C GLU A 207 1.46 -32.68 -52.47
N GLU A 208 0.36 -31.96 -52.23
CA GLU A 208 -1.00 -32.38 -52.63
C GLU A 208 -1.31 -32.16 -54.12
N GLU A 209 -0.59 -31.27 -54.81
CA GLU A 209 -0.72 -31.05 -56.27
C GLU A 209 0.10 -32.04 -57.15
N ARG A 210 0.79 -33.01 -56.55
CA ARG A 210 1.62 -34.00 -57.24
C ARG A 210 1.06 -35.42 -57.20
#